data_AF-A0A7I0K939-F1
#
_entry.id   AF-A0A7I0K939-F1
#
_cell.length_a   1.000
_cell.length_b   1.000
_cell.length_c   1.000
_cell.angle_alpha   90.00
_cell.angle_beta   90.00
_cell.angle_gamma   90.00
#
_symmetry.space_group_name_H-M   'P 1'
#
loop_
_entity.id
_entity.type
_entity.pdbx_description
1 polymer ?
#
loop_
_entity_poly.entity_id
_entity_poly.type
_entity_poly.pdbx_seq_one_letter_code
_entity_poly.pdbx_strand_id
1 'polypeptide(L)'
;MLRQISEDVRVNLKDRLREVRDIIRQSRHDGSGDASALREATSHLPPFPGKGIEGLLSHAASAVDEALSIAESFVPHERPISVDGTTVKGLGTYFPAGDEDQQLNAERLFRRDMYYLSKAVLAGLKIENARIHEAGFAAVHAAMRKRHGDLLAALAAPGAGLQAIAATCAALLIELLNQRPVRFGEAAPESNAAGGRALDISCLAPVVLACGLATTGRDGAPEPDMLEIAMLAADIRHERIVQACAKASPVDELTPVFATLLAHLP
;
A
#
# COMPACT_ATOMS: atom_id res chain seq x y z
N MET A 1 4.52 23.43 -7.93
CA MET A 1 4.22 22.64 -9.15
C MET A 1 5.40 21.82 -9.68
N LEU A 2 6.52 22.40 -10.13
CA LEU A 2 7.63 21.60 -10.71
C LEU A 2 8.24 20.56 -9.74
N ARG A 3 8.34 20.88 -8.44
CA ARG A 3 8.79 19.94 -7.40
C ARG A 3 7.83 18.76 -7.18
N GLN A 4 6.52 18.97 -7.38
CA GLN A 4 5.50 17.95 -7.19
C GLN A 4 5.46 17.01 -8.41
N ILE A 5 5.47 17.57 -9.62
CA ILE A 5 5.56 16.81 -10.87
C ILE A 5 6.84 15.97 -10.89
N SER A 6 7.98 16.52 -10.45
CA SER A 6 9.22 15.76 -10.36
C SER A 6 9.17 14.63 -9.34
N GLU A 7 8.43 14.78 -8.24
CA GLU A 7 8.31 13.76 -7.22
C GLU A 7 7.33 12.66 -7.64
N ASP A 8 6.20 13.01 -8.26
CA ASP A 8 5.25 12.03 -8.83
C ASP A 8 5.92 11.17 -9.91
N VAL A 9 6.73 11.80 -10.78
CA VAL A 9 7.54 11.09 -11.78
C VAL A 9 8.55 10.17 -11.12
N ARG A 10 9.22 10.61 -10.05
CA ARG A 10 10.19 9.79 -9.31
C ARG A 10 9.52 8.59 -8.64
N VAL A 11 8.34 8.77 -8.05
CA VAL A 11 7.58 7.69 -7.41
C VAL A 11 7.13 6.68 -8.46
N ASN A 12 6.57 7.14 -9.57
CA ASN A 12 6.15 6.25 -10.66
C ASN A 12 7.34 5.49 -11.26
N LEU A 13 8.48 6.17 -11.45
CA LEU A 13 9.71 5.52 -11.90
C LEU A 13 10.19 4.46 -10.92
N LYS A 14 10.14 4.74 -9.61
CA LYS A 14 10.50 3.75 -8.58
C LYS A 14 9.59 2.53 -8.63
N ASP A 15 8.29 2.73 -8.76
CA ASP A 15 7.32 1.63 -8.87
C ASP A 15 7.57 0.79 -10.13
N ARG A 16 7.85 1.42 -11.28
CA ARG A 16 8.22 0.71 -12.53
C ARG A 16 9.52 -0.09 -12.38
N LEU A 17 10.53 0.47 -11.73
CA LEU A 17 11.80 -0.23 -11.49
C LEU A 17 11.63 -1.44 -10.55
N ARG A 18 10.72 -1.34 -9.56
CA ARG A 18 10.34 -2.49 -8.73
C ARG A 18 9.64 -3.57 -9.56
N GLU A 19 8.70 -3.18 -10.42
CA GLU A 19 7.99 -4.14 -11.29
C GLU A 19 8.93 -4.87 -12.26
N VAL A 20 9.87 -4.17 -12.90
CA VAL A 20 10.88 -4.81 -13.77
C VAL A 20 11.72 -5.82 -12.98
N ARG A 21 12.11 -5.49 -11.75
CA ARG A 21 12.86 -6.39 -10.87
C ARG A 21 12.06 -7.65 -10.52
N ASP A 22 10.78 -7.49 -10.19
CA ASP A 22 9.91 -8.61 -9.84
C ASP A 22 9.71 -9.55 -11.04
N ILE A 23 9.54 -9.01 -12.25
CA ILE A 23 9.48 -9.79 -13.50
C ILE A 23 10.79 -10.57 -13.72
N ILE A 24 11.95 -9.93 -13.52
CA ILE A 24 13.26 -10.59 -13.66
C ILE A 24 13.39 -11.73 -12.63
N ARG A 25 12.98 -11.50 -11.37
CA ARG A 25 13.03 -12.53 -10.32
C ARG A 25 12.11 -13.72 -10.64
N GLN A 26 10.88 -13.44 -11.06
CA GLN A 26 9.92 -14.47 -11.45
C GLN A 26 10.45 -15.31 -12.63
N SER A 27 11.02 -14.66 -13.65
CA SER A 27 11.61 -15.34 -14.81
C SER A 27 12.81 -16.24 -14.47
N ARG A 28 13.55 -15.96 -13.39
CA ARG A 28 14.64 -16.83 -12.90
C ARG A 28 14.12 -18.02 -12.10
N HIS A 29 13.03 -17.84 -11.35
CA HIS A 29 12.43 -18.92 -10.55
C HIS A 29 11.63 -19.92 -11.39
N ASP A 30 11.02 -19.48 -12.49
CA ASP A 30 10.20 -20.34 -13.34
C ASP A 30 11.00 -21.24 -14.30
N GLY A 31 12.35 -21.18 -14.30
CA GLY A 31 13.26 -22.16 -14.95
C GLY A 31 13.12 -22.33 -16.48
N SER A 32 12.13 -21.71 -17.09
CA SER A 32 11.79 -21.72 -18.51
C SER A 32 11.65 -20.26 -18.91
N GLY A 33 12.68 -19.70 -19.53
CA GLY A 33 12.72 -18.31 -19.94
C GLY A 33 11.50 -17.96 -20.80
N ASP A 34 10.54 -17.26 -20.22
CA ASP A 34 9.39 -16.72 -20.95
C ASP A 34 9.83 -15.48 -21.72
N ALA A 35 10.54 -15.72 -22.83
CA ALA A 35 11.01 -14.71 -23.77
C ALA A 35 9.85 -13.92 -24.41
N SER A 36 8.59 -14.32 -24.18
CA SER A 36 7.40 -13.66 -24.71
C SER A 36 7.05 -12.37 -23.96
N ALA A 37 7.02 -12.40 -22.62
CA ALA A 37 6.72 -11.22 -21.81
C ALA A 37 7.80 -10.13 -21.91
N LEU A 38 9.07 -10.55 -22.02
CA LEU A 38 10.20 -9.65 -22.29
C LEU A 38 10.16 -9.07 -23.72
N ARG A 39 9.68 -9.82 -24.73
CA ARG A 39 9.49 -9.30 -26.10
C ARG A 39 8.40 -8.25 -26.19
N GLU A 40 7.33 -8.40 -25.41
CA GLU A 40 6.24 -7.42 -25.41
C GLU A 40 6.68 -6.09 -24.80
N ALA A 41 7.41 -6.14 -23.68
CA ALA A 41 8.00 -4.95 -23.03
C ALA A 41 9.12 -4.28 -23.86
N THR A 42 9.80 -5.02 -24.76
CA THR A 42 10.89 -4.50 -25.61
C THR A 42 10.48 -4.26 -27.07
N SER A 43 9.21 -4.48 -27.41
CA SER A 43 8.67 -4.36 -28.78
C SER A 43 8.82 -2.98 -29.42
N HIS A 44 9.08 -1.94 -28.61
CA HIS A 44 9.31 -0.57 -29.06
C HIS A 44 10.79 -0.24 -29.32
N LEU A 45 11.71 -1.18 -29.11
CA LEU A 45 13.13 -1.01 -29.38
C LEU A 45 13.49 -1.61 -30.76
N PRO A 46 14.42 -1.01 -31.52
CA PRO A 46 14.77 -1.49 -32.85
C PRO A 46 15.32 -2.93 -32.79
N PRO A 47 15.01 -3.78 -33.79
CA PRO A 47 15.42 -5.17 -33.78
C PRO A 47 16.95 -5.27 -33.90
N PHE A 48 17.59 -5.80 -32.86
CA PHE A 48 19.03 -6.05 -32.86
C PHE A 48 19.36 -7.34 -33.64
N PRO A 49 20.38 -7.33 -34.51
CA PRO A 49 20.75 -8.50 -35.29
C PRO A 49 21.63 -9.46 -34.47
N GLY A 50 21.21 -10.73 -34.35
CA GLY A 50 22.09 -11.83 -33.94
C GLY A 50 21.41 -12.91 -33.08
N LYS A 51 21.53 -14.18 -33.49
CA LYS A 51 21.17 -15.34 -32.64
C LYS A 51 22.26 -15.49 -31.56
N GLY A 52 21.87 -15.42 -30.27
CA GLY A 52 22.79 -15.58 -29.12
C GLY A 52 22.53 -14.66 -27.92
N ILE A 53 21.37 -13.97 -27.86
CA ILE A 53 21.17 -12.83 -26.95
C ILE A 53 20.64 -13.21 -25.55
N GLU A 54 20.18 -14.43 -25.31
CA GLU A 54 19.64 -14.81 -23.99
C GLU A 54 20.71 -14.75 -22.89
N GLY A 55 21.94 -15.18 -23.18
CA GLY A 55 23.06 -15.06 -22.25
C GLY A 55 23.53 -13.61 -22.03
N LEU A 56 23.47 -12.77 -23.06
CA LEU A 56 23.86 -11.35 -22.97
C LEU A 56 22.79 -10.49 -22.30
N LEU A 57 21.51 -10.80 -22.49
CA LEU A 57 20.39 -10.18 -21.78
C LEU A 57 20.34 -10.62 -20.32
N SER A 58 20.65 -11.89 -20.03
CA SER A 58 20.81 -12.37 -18.65
C SER A 58 21.97 -11.67 -17.94
N HIS A 59 23.09 -11.43 -18.63
CA HIS A 59 24.19 -10.61 -18.11
C HIS A 59 23.85 -9.13 -17.98
N ALA A 60 23.14 -8.53 -18.95
CA ALA A 60 22.70 -7.14 -18.85
C ALA A 60 21.67 -6.94 -17.73
N ALA A 61 20.74 -7.89 -17.55
CA ALA A 61 19.78 -7.90 -16.46
C ALA A 61 20.48 -8.10 -15.11
N SER A 62 21.49 -8.97 -15.05
CA SER A 62 22.32 -9.14 -13.84
C SER A 62 23.15 -7.90 -13.55
N ALA A 63 23.71 -7.22 -14.56
CA ALA A 63 24.46 -5.99 -14.40
C ALA A 63 23.55 -4.81 -14.00
N VAL A 64 22.31 -4.77 -14.47
CA VAL A 64 21.29 -3.80 -14.05
C VAL A 64 20.80 -4.10 -12.64
N ASP A 65 20.61 -5.36 -12.26
CA ASP A 65 20.27 -5.81 -10.91
C ASP A 65 21.41 -5.52 -9.93
N GLU A 66 22.65 -5.73 -10.35
CA GLU A 66 23.85 -5.38 -9.57
C GLU A 66 24.01 -3.87 -9.47
N ALA A 67 23.76 -3.10 -10.54
CA ALA A 67 23.76 -1.64 -10.50
C ALA A 67 22.61 -1.07 -9.66
N LEU A 68 21.42 -1.69 -9.66
CA LEU A 68 20.29 -1.31 -8.81
C LEU A 68 20.54 -1.72 -7.35
N SER A 69 21.16 -2.87 -7.10
CA SER A 69 21.58 -3.32 -5.76
C SER A 69 22.71 -2.45 -5.20
N ILE A 70 23.65 -2.02 -6.05
CA ILE A 70 24.71 -1.06 -5.72
C ILE A 70 24.12 0.34 -5.53
N ALA A 71 23.16 0.75 -6.36
CA ALA A 71 22.45 2.02 -6.15
C ALA A 71 21.65 2.01 -4.84
N GLU A 72 21.07 0.87 -4.45
CA GLU A 72 20.46 0.66 -3.13
C GLU A 72 21.50 0.71 -2.00
N SER A 73 22.75 0.27 -2.22
CA SER A 73 23.83 0.39 -1.23
C SER A 73 24.37 1.81 -1.07
N PHE A 74 24.23 2.66 -2.09
CA PHE A 74 24.52 4.10 -2.05
C PHE A 74 23.36 4.95 -1.54
N VAL A 75 22.17 4.39 -1.33
CA VAL A 75 21.15 5.03 -0.48
C VAL A 75 21.72 5.02 0.94
N PRO A 76 21.95 6.20 1.56
CA PRO A 76 22.51 6.25 2.90
C PRO A 76 21.65 5.39 3.83
N HIS A 77 22.25 4.32 4.33
CA HIS A 77 21.72 3.56 5.46
C HIS A 77 21.94 4.31 6.78
N GLU A 78 22.06 5.65 6.74
CA GLU A 78 21.78 6.51 7.88
C GLU A 78 20.28 6.43 8.17
N ARG A 79 19.85 5.25 8.65
CA ARG A 79 18.67 5.10 9.47
C ARG A 79 18.86 6.09 10.61
N PRO A 80 17.97 7.09 10.78
CA PRO A 80 17.76 7.63 12.10
C PRO A 80 17.38 6.43 12.99
N ILE A 81 18.05 6.30 14.13
CA ILE A 81 17.91 5.20 15.10
C ILE A 81 16.47 5.07 15.67
N SER A 82 15.48 5.85 15.21
CA SER A 82 14.11 5.84 15.75
C SER A 82 12.99 6.27 14.79
N VAL A 83 12.95 5.81 13.54
CA VAL A 83 11.69 5.86 12.76
C VAL A 83 11.48 4.50 12.11
N ASP A 84 10.91 3.57 12.87
CA ASP A 84 10.48 2.29 12.32
C ASP A 84 9.36 2.56 11.31
N GLY A 85 9.58 2.17 10.05
CA GLY A 85 8.61 2.34 8.97
C GLY A 85 7.32 1.55 9.20
N THR A 86 7.33 0.66 10.19
CA THR A 86 6.18 -0.11 10.68
C THR A 86 5.45 0.57 11.85
N THR A 87 5.99 1.67 12.43
CA THR A 87 5.30 2.38 13.51
C THR A 87 4.01 2.98 12.96
N VAL A 88 2.91 2.40 13.41
CA VAL A 88 1.55 2.82 13.09
C VAL A 88 1.31 4.22 13.64
N LYS A 89 0.78 5.11 12.79
CA LYS A 89 0.42 6.49 13.18
C LYS A 89 -1.08 6.70 13.03
N GLY A 90 -1.62 7.60 13.86
CA GLY A 90 -3.02 7.99 13.78
C GLY A 90 -3.36 8.76 12.51
N LEU A 91 -4.63 8.69 12.10
CA LEU A 91 -5.16 9.28 10.87
C LEU A 91 -4.90 10.79 10.77
N GLY A 92 -4.94 11.52 11.89
CA GLY A 92 -4.64 12.96 11.92
C GLY A 92 -3.22 13.32 11.48
N THR A 93 -2.27 12.38 11.59
CA THR A 93 -0.89 12.57 11.10
C THR A 93 -0.82 12.50 9.58
N TYR A 94 -1.64 11.65 8.96
CA TYR A 94 -1.68 11.46 7.51
C TYR A 94 -2.60 12.47 6.81
N PHE A 95 -3.62 12.95 7.52
CA PHE A 95 -4.59 13.91 7.01
C PHE A 95 -4.67 15.16 7.91
N PRO A 96 -3.57 15.90 8.12
CA PRO A 96 -3.61 17.12 8.92
C PRO A 96 -4.46 18.18 8.23
N ALA A 97 -5.17 18.96 9.04
CA ALA A 97 -5.68 20.26 8.63
C ALA A 97 -4.50 21.24 8.57
N GLY A 98 -4.39 22.05 7.50
CA GLY A 98 -3.27 22.98 7.36
C GLY A 98 -2.95 23.36 5.92
N ASP A 99 -1.81 24.03 5.77
CA ASP A 99 -1.29 24.55 4.50
C ASP A 99 -0.80 23.47 3.53
N GLU A 100 -0.59 23.85 2.26
CA GLU A 100 -0.17 22.93 1.20
C GLU A 100 1.14 22.19 1.52
N ASP A 101 2.08 22.80 2.24
CA ASP A 101 3.37 22.18 2.54
C ASP A 101 3.24 21.07 3.59
N GLN A 102 2.48 21.31 4.65
CA GLN A 102 2.14 20.29 5.65
C GLN A 102 1.36 19.13 5.01
N GLN A 103 0.46 19.48 4.09
CA GLN A 103 -0.30 18.54 3.30
C GLN A 103 0.57 17.64 2.41
N LEU A 104 1.57 18.19 1.74
CA LEU A 104 2.51 17.43 0.90
C LEU A 104 3.43 16.53 1.75
N ASN A 105 3.88 17.00 2.91
CA ASN A 105 4.69 16.18 3.81
C ASN A 105 3.88 15.01 4.38
N ALA A 106 2.61 15.24 4.72
CA ALA A 106 1.72 14.21 5.20
C ALA A 106 1.39 13.15 4.13
N GLU A 107 1.23 13.55 2.86
CA GLU A 107 1.08 12.61 1.73
C GLU A 107 2.30 11.69 1.61
N ARG A 108 3.51 12.25 1.61
CA ARG A 108 4.75 11.46 1.50
C ARG A 108 4.91 10.48 2.67
N LEU A 109 4.58 10.95 3.87
CA LEU A 109 4.59 10.13 5.08
C LEU A 109 3.57 8.99 4.99
N PHE A 110 2.34 9.30 4.59
CA PHE A 110 1.28 8.32 4.37
C PHE A 110 1.72 7.24 3.37
N ARG A 111 2.17 7.65 2.19
CA ARG A 111 2.63 6.73 1.14
C ARG A 111 3.73 5.79 1.61
N ARG A 112 4.75 6.33 2.28
CA ARG A 112 5.87 5.57 2.81
C ARG A 112 5.41 4.58 3.87
N ASP A 113 4.64 5.04 4.86
CA ASP A 113 4.22 4.20 5.98
C ASP A 113 3.23 3.12 5.51
N MET A 114 2.26 3.45 4.65
CA MET A 114 1.32 2.47 4.08
C MET A 114 2.05 1.37 3.30
N TYR A 115 3.12 1.70 2.59
CA TYR A 115 3.96 0.71 1.90
C TYR A 115 4.57 -0.30 2.87
N TYR A 116 5.19 0.17 3.96
CA TYR A 116 5.84 -0.71 4.94
C TYR A 116 4.84 -1.48 5.80
N LEU A 117 3.73 -0.86 6.19
CA LEU A 117 2.64 -1.54 6.91
C LEU A 117 2.01 -2.65 6.05
N SER A 118 1.72 -2.37 4.79
CA SER A 118 1.18 -3.39 3.86
C SER A 118 2.18 -4.53 3.67
N LYS A 119 3.48 -4.22 3.56
CA LYS A 119 4.54 -5.22 3.49
C LYS A 119 4.59 -6.10 4.74
N ALA A 120 4.44 -5.51 5.93
CA ALA A 120 4.42 -6.25 7.19
C ALA A 120 3.20 -7.17 7.29
N VAL A 121 2.00 -6.70 6.90
CA VAL A 121 0.79 -7.53 6.85
C VAL A 121 0.96 -8.71 5.89
N LEU A 122 1.47 -8.47 4.67
CA LEU A 122 1.73 -9.53 3.69
C LEU A 122 2.69 -10.60 4.22
N ALA A 123 3.75 -10.17 4.92
CA ALA A 123 4.68 -11.09 5.57
C ALA A 123 4.00 -11.92 6.67
N GLY A 124 3.17 -11.29 7.52
CA GLY A 124 2.41 -12.01 8.55
C GLY A 124 1.37 -12.98 7.97
N LEU A 125 0.79 -12.66 6.82
CA LEU A 125 -0.12 -13.54 6.07
C LEU A 125 0.62 -14.62 5.24
N LYS A 126 1.96 -14.59 5.21
CA LYS A 126 2.80 -15.47 4.37
C LYS A 126 2.44 -15.39 2.88
N ILE A 127 2.03 -14.21 2.41
CA ILE A 127 1.75 -13.96 1.01
C ILE A 127 3.03 -13.46 0.34
N GLU A 128 3.53 -14.27 -0.57
CA GLU A 128 4.70 -13.95 -1.40
C GLU A 128 4.27 -13.32 -2.74
N ASN A 129 5.21 -12.65 -3.42
CA ASN A 129 5.03 -12.10 -4.76
C ASN A 129 3.91 -11.05 -4.95
N ALA A 130 3.43 -10.43 -3.86
CA ALA A 130 2.56 -9.26 -3.94
C ALA A 130 3.38 -8.01 -4.31
N ARG A 131 2.91 -7.28 -5.33
CA ARG A 131 3.50 -6.01 -5.78
C ARG A 131 2.82 -4.84 -5.08
N ILE A 132 3.60 -3.95 -4.46
CA ILE A 132 3.09 -2.77 -3.75
C ILE A 132 3.55 -1.50 -4.48
N HIS A 133 2.59 -0.66 -4.88
CA HIS A 133 2.83 0.57 -5.63
C HIS A 133 2.57 1.78 -4.76
N GLU A 134 3.59 2.61 -4.57
CA GLU A 134 3.50 3.84 -3.79
C GLU A 134 2.63 4.90 -4.49
N ALA A 135 2.60 4.93 -5.82
CA ALA A 135 1.69 5.78 -6.57
C ALA A 135 0.21 5.48 -6.28
N GLY A 136 -0.13 4.23 -5.97
CA GLY A 136 -1.48 3.85 -5.55
C GLY A 136 -1.87 4.50 -4.22
N PHE A 137 -0.96 4.53 -3.24
CA PHE A 137 -1.21 5.23 -1.97
C PHE A 137 -1.30 6.75 -2.14
N ALA A 138 -0.52 7.35 -3.04
CA ALA A 138 -0.68 8.77 -3.38
C ALA A 138 -2.09 9.06 -3.93
N ALA A 139 -2.60 8.19 -4.82
CA ALA A 139 -3.96 8.30 -5.35
C ALA A 139 -5.04 8.14 -4.26
N VAL A 140 -4.85 7.23 -3.31
CA VAL A 140 -5.74 7.05 -2.14
C VAL A 140 -5.78 8.32 -1.30
N HIS A 141 -4.63 8.91 -0.99
CA HIS A 141 -4.55 10.13 -0.18
C HIS A 141 -5.28 11.29 -0.86
N ALA A 142 -5.05 11.48 -2.16
CA ALA A 142 -5.74 12.50 -2.94
C ALA A 142 -7.25 12.25 -3.01
N ALA A 143 -7.70 11.00 -3.18
CA ALA A 143 -9.11 10.64 -3.22
C ALA A 143 -9.80 10.88 -1.87
N MET A 144 -9.15 10.53 -0.76
CA MET A 144 -9.63 10.81 0.59
C MET A 144 -9.91 12.30 0.79
N ARG A 145 -8.96 13.15 0.43
CA ARG A 145 -9.14 14.60 0.58
C ARG A 145 -10.20 15.19 -0.33
N LYS A 146 -10.29 14.69 -1.57
CA LYS A 146 -11.25 15.18 -2.55
C LYS A 146 -12.68 14.79 -2.23
N ARG A 147 -12.92 13.58 -1.73
CA ARG A 147 -14.26 12.99 -1.59
C ARG A 147 -14.78 12.93 -0.16
N HIS A 148 -13.89 12.90 0.82
CA HIS A 148 -14.23 12.65 2.23
C HIS A 148 -13.80 13.82 3.13
N GLY A 149 -13.76 15.05 2.59
CA GLY A 149 -13.38 16.25 3.32
C GLY A 149 -14.19 16.47 4.60
N ASP A 150 -15.49 16.17 4.59
CA ASP A 150 -16.37 16.28 5.75
C ASP A 150 -15.98 15.29 6.88
N LEU A 151 -15.59 14.06 6.52
CA LEU A 151 -15.11 13.07 7.49
C LEU A 151 -13.79 13.50 8.10
N LEU A 152 -12.87 14.04 7.29
CA LEU A 152 -11.58 14.56 7.76
C LEU A 152 -11.78 15.79 8.67
N ALA A 153 -12.74 16.65 8.36
CA ALA A 153 -13.10 17.78 9.23
C ALA A 153 -13.70 17.31 10.57
N ALA A 154 -14.58 16.30 10.54
CA ALA A 154 -15.14 15.70 11.76
C ALA A 154 -14.07 15.01 12.62
N LEU A 155 -13.08 14.37 11.98
CA LEU A 155 -11.93 13.77 12.66
C LEU A 155 -11.04 14.82 13.34
N ALA A 156 -10.87 15.99 12.72
CA ALA A 156 -10.06 17.07 13.26
C ALA A 156 -10.77 17.87 14.38
N ALA A 157 -12.08 17.67 14.56
CA ALA A 157 -12.86 18.39 15.57
C ALA A 157 -12.41 18.00 17.00
N PRO A 158 -12.36 18.96 17.94
CA PRO A 158 -12.08 18.65 19.34
C PRO A 158 -13.08 17.63 19.87
N GLY A 159 -12.57 16.52 20.41
CA GLY A 159 -13.41 15.44 20.93
C GLY A 159 -13.98 14.52 19.86
N ALA A 160 -13.36 14.45 18.66
CA ALA A 160 -13.68 13.47 17.64
C ALA A 160 -13.88 12.08 18.26
N GLY A 161 -15.13 11.62 18.20
CA GLY A 161 -15.54 10.37 18.82
C GLY A 161 -15.15 9.17 17.96
N LEU A 162 -15.27 7.98 18.57
CA LEU A 162 -15.02 6.71 17.92
C LEU A 162 -15.74 6.56 16.56
N GLN A 163 -16.95 7.12 16.45
CA GLN A 163 -17.74 7.10 15.23
C GLN A 163 -17.04 7.83 14.06
N ALA A 164 -16.42 8.99 14.31
CA ALA A 164 -15.71 9.75 13.28
C ALA A 164 -14.44 9.03 12.81
N ILE A 165 -13.73 8.40 13.76
CA ILE A 165 -12.55 7.56 13.48
C ILE A 165 -12.97 6.36 12.62
N ALA A 166 -14.01 5.64 13.04
CA ALA A 166 -14.52 4.47 12.33
C ALA A 166 -15.01 4.80 10.92
N ALA A 167 -15.72 5.91 10.74
CA ALA A 167 -16.18 6.36 9.43
C ALA A 167 -15.01 6.74 8.51
N THR A 168 -13.98 7.39 9.05
CA THR A 168 -12.77 7.72 8.30
C THR A 168 -11.99 6.47 7.91
N CYS A 169 -11.86 5.49 8.82
CA CYS A 169 -11.30 4.18 8.52
C CYS A 169 -12.09 3.47 7.41
N ALA A 170 -13.43 3.45 7.50
CA ALA A 170 -14.28 2.82 6.50
C ALA A 170 -14.06 3.46 5.12
N ALA A 171 -14.06 4.78 5.02
CA ALA A 171 -13.77 5.50 3.78
C ALA A 171 -12.36 5.19 3.25
N LEU A 172 -11.35 5.15 4.13
CA LEU A 172 -9.97 4.84 3.76
C LEU A 172 -9.83 3.43 3.18
N LEU A 173 -10.46 2.43 3.80
CA LEU A 173 -10.47 1.07 3.26
C LEU A 173 -11.10 1.05 1.86
N ILE A 174 -12.23 1.72 1.66
CA ILE A 174 -12.88 1.78 0.35
C ILE A 174 -11.99 2.43 -0.71
N GLU A 175 -11.31 3.53 -0.38
CA GLU A 175 -10.38 4.15 -1.34
C GLU A 175 -9.16 3.25 -1.62
N LEU A 176 -8.61 2.56 -0.62
CA LEU A 176 -7.55 1.56 -0.84
C LEU A 176 -8.01 0.43 -1.78
N LEU A 177 -9.22 -0.09 -1.58
CA LEU A 177 -9.79 -1.13 -2.45
C LEU A 177 -10.06 -0.63 -3.88
N ASN A 178 -10.42 0.64 -4.04
CA ASN A 178 -10.68 1.24 -5.35
C ASN A 178 -9.38 1.52 -6.12
N GLN A 179 -8.34 2.01 -5.45
CA GLN A 179 -7.06 2.38 -6.08
C GLN A 179 -6.10 1.19 -6.24
N ARG A 180 -6.33 0.09 -5.52
CA ARG A 180 -5.56 -1.16 -5.59
C ARG A 180 -4.03 -0.95 -5.56
N PRO A 181 -3.49 -0.35 -4.49
CA PRO A 181 -2.05 -0.13 -4.36
C PRO A 181 -1.26 -1.44 -4.20
N VAL A 182 -1.90 -2.50 -3.70
CA VAL A 182 -1.34 -3.85 -3.60
C VAL A 182 -1.94 -4.71 -4.70
N ARG A 183 -1.09 -5.43 -5.44
CA ARG A 183 -1.48 -6.33 -6.52
C ARG A 183 -0.90 -7.71 -6.27
N PHE A 184 -1.76 -8.70 -6.16
CA PHE A 184 -1.37 -10.10 -6.08
C PHE A 184 -1.07 -10.62 -7.49
N GLY A 185 -0.06 -11.48 -7.63
CA GLY A 185 0.30 -12.06 -8.93
C GLY A 185 -0.87 -12.79 -9.59
N GLU A 186 -0.94 -12.77 -10.92
CA GLU A 186 -1.94 -13.52 -11.68
C GLU A 186 -1.50 -14.99 -11.82
N ALA A 187 -2.29 -15.90 -11.27
CA ALA A 187 -2.48 -17.21 -11.89
C ALA A 187 -3.91 -17.23 -12.45
N ALA A 188 -4.00 -16.95 -13.75
CA ALA A 188 -5.15 -17.06 -14.65
C ALA A 188 -6.20 -15.91 -14.67
N PRO A 189 -6.68 -15.54 -15.88
CA PRO A 189 -7.74 -14.55 -16.04
C PRO A 189 -9.09 -15.14 -15.60
N GLU A 190 -9.90 -14.27 -14.98
CA GLU A 190 -11.38 -14.35 -14.90
C GLU A 190 -12.09 -15.32 -13.94
N SER A 191 -11.46 -16.17 -13.14
CA SER A 191 -12.28 -17.14 -12.36
C SER A 191 -12.78 -16.74 -10.96
N ASN A 192 -12.36 -15.63 -10.33
CA ASN A 192 -12.95 -15.21 -9.04
C ASN A 192 -12.70 -13.73 -8.68
N ALA A 193 -13.42 -12.79 -9.33
CA ALA A 193 -13.41 -11.38 -8.92
C ALA A 193 -13.78 -11.17 -7.43
N ALA A 194 -14.61 -12.06 -6.87
CA ALA A 194 -14.94 -12.10 -5.44
C ALA A 194 -13.75 -12.54 -4.57
N GLY A 195 -12.97 -13.52 -5.01
CA GLY A 195 -11.78 -14.02 -4.29
C GLY A 195 -10.64 -13.01 -4.26
N GLY A 196 -10.42 -12.29 -5.36
CA GLY A 196 -9.44 -11.20 -5.39
C GLY A 196 -9.77 -10.07 -4.40
N ARG A 197 -11.07 -9.73 -4.28
CA ARG A 197 -11.51 -8.70 -3.34
C ARG A 197 -11.39 -9.11 -1.88
N ALA A 198 -11.59 -10.39 -1.56
CA ALA A 198 -11.37 -10.91 -0.22
C ALA A 198 -9.89 -10.82 0.20
N LEU A 199 -8.96 -11.16 -0.70
CA LEU A 199 -7.52 -11.02 -0.44
C LEU A 199 -7.09 -9.55 -0.29
N ASP A 200 -7.62 -8.65 -1.13
CA ASP A 200 -7.43 -7.21 -1.00
C ASP A 200 -7.86 -6.74 0.42
N ILE A 201 -9.01 -7.21 0.90
CA ILE A 201 -9.55 -6.88 2.23
C ILE A 201 -8.67 -7.46 3.35
N SER A 202 -8.24 -8.72 3.27
CA SER A 202 -7.37 -9.34 4.27
C SER A 202 -6.04 -8.59 4.43
N CYS A 203 -5.51 -8.04 3.34
CA CYS A 203 -4.28 -7.24 3.38
C CYS A 203 -4.51 -5.81 3.89
N LEU A 204 -5.58 -5.15 3.47
CA LEU A 204 -5.74 -3.70 3.65
C LEU A 204 -6.55 -3.32 4.90
N ALA A 205 -7.51 -4.15 5.33
CA ALA A 205 -8.30 -3.86 6.52
C ALA A 205 -7.45 -3.76 7.81
N PRO A 206 -6.45 -4.63 8.05
CA PRO A 206 -5.57 -4.50 9.22
C PRO A 206 -4.81 -3.17 9.27
N VAL A 207 -4.29 -2.71 8.12
CA VAL A 207 -3.54 -1.44 8.04
C VAL A 207 -4.41 -0.27 8.48
N VAL A 208 -5.65 -0.23 7.99
CA VAL A 208 -6.61 0.83 8.31
C VAL A 208 -7.06 0.76 9.77
N LEU A 209 -7.34 -0.44 10.29
CA LEU A 209 -7.71 -0.63 11.69
C LEU A 209 -6.59 -0.21 12.63
N ALA A 210 -5.34 -0.55 12.31
CA ALA A 210 -4.18 -0.12 13.07
C ALA A 210 -4.09 1.41 13.13
N CYS A 211 -4.26 2.11 11.99
CA CYS A 211 -4.33 3.58 11.98
C CYS A 211 -5.50 4.11 12.83
N GLY A 212 -6.64 3.44 12.82
CA GLY A 212 -7.78 3.76 13.69
C GLY A 212 -7.43 3.65 15.18
N LEU A 213 -6.78 2.56 15.60
CA LEU A 213 -6.31 2.36 16.99
C LEU A 213 -5.29 3.41 17.41
N ALA A 214 -4.32 3.71 16.54
CA ALA A 214 -3.37 4.78 16.79
C ALA A 214 -4.03 6.17 16.86
N THR A 215 -5.28 6.31 16.40
CA THR A 215 -6.08 7.54 16.53
C THR A 215 -6.90 7.57 17.82
N THR A 216 -7.30 6.42 18.37
CA THR A 216 -8.04 6.33 19.65
C THR A 216 -7.11 6.51 20.85
N GLY A 217 -5.84 6.13 20.75
CA GLY A 217 -4.83 6.28 21.81
C GLY A 217 -4.61 7.74 22.20
N ARG A 218 -5.11 8.14 23.38
CA ARG A 218 -4.99 9.51 23.92
C ARG A 218 -3.64 9.83 24.58
N ASP A 219 -2.79 8.83 24.83
CA ASP A 219 -1.59 8.99 25.69
C ASP A 219 -0.23 8.86 24.96
N GLY A 220 -0.21 8.94 23.64
CA GLY A 220 1.01 9.24 22.87
C GLY A 220 2.12 8.18 22.87
N ALA A 221 1.95 7.04 23.55
CA ALA A 221 2.82 5.88 23.39
C ALA A 221 2.23 4.93 22.33
N PRO A 222 2.91 4.71 21.19
CA PRO A 222 2.51 3.65 20.28
C PRO A 222 2.64 2.31 21.01
N GLU A 223 1.54 1.57 21.10
CA GLU A 223 1.59 0.21 21.61
C GLU A 223 2.37 -0.66 20.61
N PRO A 224 3.32 -1.49 21.08
CA PRO A 224 4.26 -2.19 20.21
C PRO A 224 3.59 -3.16 19.22
N ASP A 225 2.33 -3.57 19.45
CA ASP A 225 1.68 -4.66 18.73
C ASP A 225 0.41 -4.23 17.95
N MET A 226 0.18 -2.92 17.74
CA MET A 226 -1.04 -2.39 17.12
C MET A 226 -1.40 -3.06 15.77
N LEU A 227 -0.39 -3.31 14.93
CA LEU A 227 -0.62 -3.94 13.62
C LEU A 227 -1.04 -5.41 13.78
N GLU A 228 -0.42 -6.14 14.71
CA GLU A 228 -0.74 -7.55 14.97
C GLU A 228 -2.15 -7.71 15.55
N ILE A 229 -2.50 -6.84 16.52
CA ILE A 229 -3.85 -6.76 17.10
C ILE A 229 -4.88 -6.47 16.00
N ALA A 230 -4.60 -5.50 15.12
CA ALA A 230 -5.47 -5.17 14.00
C ALA A 230 -5.61 -6.32 12.99
N MET A 231 -4.54 -7.09 12.74
CA MET A 231 -4.59 -8.28 11.88
C MET A 231 -5.53 -9.34 12.46
N LEU A 232 -5.39 -9.67 13.75
CA LEU A 232 -6.27 -10.62 14.43
C LEU A 232 -7.74 -10.16 14.43
N ALA A 233 -7.97 -8.87 14.71
CA ALA A 233 -9.31 -8.30 14.74
C ALA A 233 -10.00 -8.31 13.37
N ALA A 234 -9.25 -7.96 12.32
CA ALA A 234 -9.73 -7.99 10.94
C ALA A 234 -10.08 -9.41 10.50
N ASP A 235 -9.26 -10.41 10.89
CA ASP A 235 -9.49 -11.82 10.58
C ASP A 235 -10.77 -12.33 11.24
N ILE A 236 -10.96 -12.07 12.54
CA ILE A 236 -12.17 -12.47 13.29
C ILE A 236 -13.46 -11.91 12.66
N ARG A 237 -13.41 -10.71 12.10
CA ARG A 237 -14.57 -10.05 11.46
C ARG A 237 -14.50 -10.05 9.94
N HIS A 238 -13.64 -10.87 9.33
CA HIS A 238 -13.34 -10.82 7.91
C HIS A 238 -14.61 -10.95 7.05
N GLU A 239 -15.44 -11.96 7.32
CA GLU A 239 -16.70 -12.17 6.58
C GLU A 239 -17.63 -10.95 6.67
N ARG A 240 -17.70 -10.30 7.84
CA ARG A 240 -18.55 -9.14 8.05
C ARG A 240 -18.04 -7.92 7.29
N ILE A 241 -16.72 -7.73 7.24
CA ILE A 241 -16.07 -6.67 6.47
C ILE A 241 -16.30 -6.90 4.97
N VAL A 242 -16.11 -8.12 4.48
CA VAL A 242 -16.37 -8.49 3.07
C VAL A 242 -17.83 -8.23 2.70
N GLN A 243 -18.78 -8.65 3.54
CA GLN A 243 -20.21 -8.41 3.31
C GLN A 243 -20.56 -6.92 3.26
N ALA A 244 -20.02 -6.11 4.18
CA ALA A 244 -20.24 -4.66 4.20
C ALA A 244 -19.67 -3.98 2.95
N CYS A 245 -18.45 -4.37 2.53
CA CYS A 245 -17.83 -3.89 1.29
C CYS A 245 -18.66 -4.18 0.01
N ALA A 246 -19.51 -5.20 0.05
CA ALA A 246 -20.35 -5.61 -1.08
C ALA A 246 -21.72 -4.92 -1.15
N LYS A 247 -22.06 -4.08 -0.15
CA LYS A 247 -23.34 -3.34 -0.11
C LYS A 247 -23.32 -2.09 -1.01
N ALA A 248 -24.49 -1.50 -1.21
CA ALA A 248 -24.67 -0.29 -2.03
C ALA A 248 -24.00 0.95 -1.42
N SER A 249 -23.95 1.03 -0.09
CA SER A 249 -23.28 2.09 0.68
C SER A 249 -22.20 1.48 1.60
N PRO A 250 -21.04 1.06 1.03
CA PRO A 250 -20.02 0.34 1.80
C PRO A 250 -19.48 1.10 3.01
N VAL A 251 -19.33 2.43 2.92
CA VAL A 251 -18.81 3.24 4.02
C VAL A 251 -19.78 3.22 5.21
N ASP A 252 -21.07 3.41 4.97
CA ASP A 252 -22.11 3.40 6.02
C ASP A 252 -22.21 2.04 6.71
N GLU A 253 -22.04 0.96 5.95
CA GLU A 253 -22.12 -0.42 6.43
C GLU A 253 -20.86 -0.86 7.18
N LEU A 254 -19.68 -0.40 6.75
CA LEU A 254 -18.40 -0.67 7.41
C LEU A 254 -18.22 0.12 8.70
N THR A 255 -18.73 1.35 8.76
CA THR A 255 -18.58 2.24 9.91
C THR A 255 -18.97 1.56 11.25
N PRO A 256 -20.16 0.94 11.41
CA PRO A 256 -20.51 0.27 12.67
C PRO A 256 -19.64 -0.97 12.95
N VAL A 257 -19.15 -1.67 11.93
CA VAL A 257 -18.23 -2.81 12.08
C VAL A 257 -16.91 -2.32 12.67
N PHE A 258 -16.35 -1.25 12.10
CA PHE A 258 -15.11 -0.65 12.58
C PHE A 258 -15.27 0.03 13.93
N ALA A 259 -16.39 0.71 14.20
CA ALA A 259 -16.65 1.28 15.52
C ALA A 259 -16.69 0.19 16.60
N THR A 260 -17.32 -0.95 16.30
CA THR A 260 -17.34 -2.10 17.22
C THR A 260 -15.94 -2.65 17.44
N LEU A 261 -15.14 -2.81 16.39
CA LEU A 261 -13.77 -3.30 16.51
C LEU A 261 -12.92 -2.35 17.34
N LEU A 262 -12.88 -1.07 16.97
CA LEU A 262 -12.07 -0.04 17.65
C LEU A 262 -12.51 0.21 19.11
N ALA A 263 -13.75 -0.10 19.49
CA ALA A 263 -14.22 0.01 20.88
C ALA A 263 -13.67 -1.08 21.82
N HIS A 264 -13.31 -2.25 21.27
CA HIS A 264 -13.01 -3.46 22.06
C HIS A 264 -11.57 -3.94 21.89
N LEU A 265 -10.80 -3.27 21.05
CA LEU A 265 -9.37 -3.50 20.93
C LEU A 265 -8.66 -2.68 22.03
N PRO A 266 -7.59 -3.24 22.63
CA PRO A 266 -6.87 -2.61 23.74
C PRO A 266 -6.30 -1.23 23.37
#